data_AF-A0A8C5Q6E2-F1
#
_entry.id   AF-A0A8C5Q6E2-F1
#
_cell.length_a   1.000
_cell.length_b   1.000
_cell.length_c   1.000
_cell.angle_alpha   90.00
_cell.angle_beta   90.00
_cell.angle_gamma   90.00
#
_symmetry.space_group_name_H-M   'P 1'
#
loop_
_entity.id
_entity.type
_entity.pdbx_description
1 polymer ?
#
loop_
_entity_poly.entity_id
_entity_poly.type
_entity_poly.pdbx_seq_one_letter_code
_entity_poly.pdbx_strand_id
1 'polypeptide(L)'
;MAEMLETISRLHKIPSYLAKEVELSKRHDAVMKERVKLLEEMRICQEQQVEKMKNYSIGIEAAGLRNLSILQDLKVAERKLKKREQCKSQPMIVNLEDRYWESIEEELPKWEQFLLGKTPSPFGIKQEQSPRQKLMISQTMQTPKVKKISSSGSKAKTFSR
;
A
#
# COMPACT_ATOMS: atom_id res chain seq x y z
N MET A 1 -70.65 72.05 -12.92
CA MET A 1 -69.97 71.35 -14.04
C MET A 1 -68.52 71.01 -13.69
N ALA A 2 -67.67 71.97 -13.32
CA ALA A 2 -66.25 71.73 -12.99
C ALA A 2 -66.02 70.76 -11.80
N GLU A 3 -66.72 70.96 -10.68
CA GLU A 3 -66.59 70.08 -9.50
C GLU A 3 -67.01 68.63 -9.76
N MET A 4 -67.99 68.44 -10.65
CA MET A 4 -68.51 67.13 -11.04
C MET A 4 -67.49 66.37 -11.89
N LEU A 5 -66.79 67.06 -12.79
CA LEU A 5 -65.69 66.48 -13.56
C LEU A 5 -64.49 66.11 -12.68
N GLU A 6 -64.20 66.92 -11.67
CA GLU A 6 -63.10 66.65 -10.74
C GLU A 6 -63.38 65.45 -9.81
N THR A 7 -64.63 65.29 -9.37
CA THR A 7 -65.06 64.08 -8.62
C THR A 7 -64.98 62.84 -9.50
N ILE A 8 -65.39 62.92 -10.77
CA ILE A 8 -65.26 61.82 -11.73
C ILE A 8 -63.78 61.46 -11.97
N SER A 9 -62.89 62.44 -12.12
CA SER A 9 -61.44 62.19 -12.24
C SER A 9 -60.85 61.54 -10.99
N ARG A 10 -61.26 61.94 -9.78
CA ARG A 10 -60.81 61.31 -8.52
C ARG A 10 -61.33 59.88 -8.39
N LEU A 11 -62.59 59.63 -8.75
CA LEU A 11 -63.20 58.30 -8.74
C LEU A 11 -62.52 57.34 -9.72
N HIS A 12 -62.06 57.81 -10.88
CA HIS A 12 -61.32 56.97 -11.84
C HIS A 12 -59.89 56.65 -11.36
N LYS A 13 -59.27 57.55 -10.59
CA LYS A 13 -57.88 57.41 -10.11
C LYS A 13 -57.73 56.32 -9.04
N ILE A 14 -58.75 56.09 -8.22
CA ILE A 14 -58.74 55.10 -7.13
C ILE A 14 -58.63 53.65 -7.66
N PRO A 15 -59.47 53.20 -8.62
CA PRO A 15 -59.32 51.89 -9.27
C PRO A 15 -57.97 51.70 -9.97
N SER A 16 -57.43 52.75 -10.61
CA SER A 16 -56.12 52.71 -11.27
C SER A 16 -54.97 52.52 -10.27
N TYR A 17 -55.01 53.22 -9.14
CA TYR A 17 -54.03 53.04 -8.06
C TYR A 17 -54.11 51.65 -7.45
N LEU A 18 -55.33 51.17 -7.17
CA LEU A 18 -55.54 49.85 -6.60
C LEU A 18 -55.02 48.73 -7.51
N ALA A 19 -55.27 48.82 -8.82
CA ALA A 19 -54.75 47.86 -9.79
C ALA A 19 -53.21 47.80 -9.78
N LYS A 20 -52.57 48.97 -9.68
CA LYS A 20 -51.11 49.08 -9.59
C LYS A 20 -50.56 48.50 -8.28
N GLU A 21 -51.22 48.75 -7.15
CA GLU A 21 -50.82 48.19 -5.86
C GLU A 21 -50.89 46.65 -5.87
N VAL A 22 -51.96 46.09 -6.43
CA VAL A 22 -52.10 44.64 -6.59
C VAL A 22 -50.98 44.07 -7.47
N GLU A 23 -50.61 44.75 -8.56
CA GLU A 23 -49.51 44.32 -9.41
C GLU A 23 -48.15 44.40 -8.68
N LEU A 24 -47.90 45.48 -7.93
CA LEU A 24 -46.68 45.64 -7.13
C LEU A 24 -46.59 44.55 -6.05
N SER A 25 -47.69 44.24 -5.36
CA SER A 25 -47.74 43.16 -4.38
C SER A 25 -47.39 41.81 -5.01
N LYS A 26 -47.93 41.50 -6.21
CA LYS A 26 -47.58 40.26 -6.93
C LYS A 26 -46.09 40.18 -7.27
N ARG A 27 -45.50 41.31 -7.71
CA ARG A 27 -44.06 41.38 -8.00
C ARG A 27 -43.22 41.20 -6.73
N HIS A 28 -43.66 41.82 -5.63
CA HIS A 28 -43.02 41.66 -4.32
C HIS A 28 -43.04 40.20 -3.86
N ASP A 29 -44.19 39.53 -3.97
CA ASP A 29 -44.32 38.12 -3.61
C ASP A 29 -43.41 37.23 -4.46
N ALA A 30 -43.24 37.55 -5.74
CA ALA A 30 -42.31 36.83 -6.62
C ALA A 30 -40.86 36.99 -6.15
N VAL A 31 -40.43 38.22 -5.83
CA VAL A 31 -39.09 38.49 -5.29
C VAL A 31 -38.88 37.78 -3.95
N MET A 32 -39.89 37.76 -3.08
CA MET A 32 -39.78 37.09 -1.77
C MET A 32 -39.67 35.57 -1.92
N LYS A 33 -40.40 34.95 -2.86
CA LYS A 33 -40.26 33.51 -3.16
C LYS A 33 -38.86 33.18 -3.65
N GLU A 34 -38.31 33.99 -4.55
CA GLU A 34 -36.96 33.79 -5.08
C GLU A 34 -35.89 33.96 -3.99
N ARG A 35 -36.05 34.96 -3.12
CA ARG A 35 -35.17 35.16 -1.96
C ARG A 35 -35.18 33.96 -1.01
N VAL A 36 -36.35 33.43 -0.68
CA VAL A 36 -36.47 32.25 0.20
C VAL A 36 -35.78 31.05 -0.43
N LYS A 37 -35.98 30.82 -1.73
CA LYS A 37 -35.32 29.74 -2.47
C LYS A 37 -33.79 29.88 -2.41
N LEU A 38 -33.26 31.07 -2.72
CA LEU A 38 -31.82 31.30 -2.72
C LEU A 38 -31.20 31.12 -1.33
N LEU A 39 -31.88 31.58 -0.28
CA LEU A 39 -31.42 31.41 1.10
C LEU A 39 -31.36 29.92 1.49
N GLU A 40 -32.33 29.13 1.05
CA GLU A 40 -32.34 27.69 1.30
C GLU A 40 -31.20 26.98 0.54
N GLU A 41 -30.97 27.35 -0.72
CA GLU A 41 -29.82 26.84 -1.50
C GLU A 41 -28.48 27.20 -0.84
N MET A 42 -28.34 28.43 -0.35
CA MET A 42 -27.14 28.85 0.38
C MET A 42 -26.95 28.06 1.68
N ARG A 43 -28.03 27.82 2.44
CA ARG A 43 -28.00 27.00 3.67
C ARG A 43 -27.50 25.59 3.37
N ILE A 44 -28.07 24.94 2.36
CA ILE A 44 -27.70 23.59 1.95
C ILE A 44 -26.22 23.55 1.50
N CYS A 45 -25.79 24.52 0.69
CA CYS A 45 -24.40 24.60 0.23
C CYS A 45 -23.42 24.74 1.40
N GLN A 46 -23.75 25.58 2.38
CA GLN A 46 -22.94 25.77 3.58
C GLN A 46 -22.86 24.48 4.41
N GLU A 47 -23.98 23.78 4.62
CA GLU A 47 -24.00 22.50 5.34
C GLU A 47 -23.13 21.44 4.67
N GLN A 48 -23.25 21.31 3.34
CA GLN A 48 -22.41 20.41 2.56
C GLN A 48 -20.93 20.76 2.66
N GLN A 49 -20.59 22.05 2.66
CA GLN A 49 -19.20 22.49 2.79
C GLN A 49 -18.63 22.14 4.18
N VAL A 50 -19.40 22.37 5.24
CA VAL A 50 -19.01 22.01 6.61
C VAL A 50 -18.81 20.50 6.74
N GLU A 51 -19.71 19.70 6.17
CA GLU A 51 -19.60 18.24 6.19
C GLU A 51 -18.36 17.75 5.42
N LYS A 52 -18.09 18.31 4.24
CA LYS A 52 -16.88 18.01 3.46
C LYS A 52 -15.60 18.33 4.25
N MET A 53 -15.55 19.49 4.91
CA MET A 53 -14.40 19.88 5.74
C MET A 53 -14.22 18.94 6.94
N LYS A 54 -15.32 18.54 7.59
CA LYS A 54 -15.30 17.59 8.70
C LYS A 54 -14.75 16.23 8.24
N ASN A 55 -15.27 15.70 7.13
CA ASN A 55 -14.82 14.42 6.58
C ASN A 55 -13.34 14.46 6.17
N TYR A 56 -12.89 15.56 5.56
CA TYR A 56 -11.50 15.78 5.22
C TYR A 56 -10.60 15.81 6.48
N SER A 57 -11.01 16.51 7.53
CA SER A 57 -10.28 16.56 8.80
C SER A 57 -10.13 15.18 9.44
N ILE A 58 -11.20 14.38 9.47
CA ILE A 58 -11.18 13.00 10.00
C ILE A 58 -10.20 12.15 9.18
N GLY A 59 -10.21 12.30 7.84
CA GLY A 59 -9.29 11.60 6.96
C GLY A 59 -7.82 11.93 7.23
N ILE A 60 -7.50 13.22 7.45
CA ILE A 60 -6.16 13.67 7.82
C ILE A 60 -5.74 13.07 9.16
N GLU A 61 -6.60 13.14 10.17
CA GLU A 61 -6.29 12.63 11.52
C GLU A 61 -6.03 11.12 11.49
N ALA A 62 -6.91 10.35 10.82
CA ALA A 62 -6.73 8.91 10.65
C ALA A 62 -5.44 8.57 9.90
N ALA A 63 -5.12 9.30 8.83
CA ALA A 63 -3.86 9.14 8.11
C ALA A 63 -2.65 9.50 8.99
N GLY A 64 -2.75 10.55 9.80
CA GLY A 64 -1.74 10.98 10.75
C GLY A 64 -1.44 9.90 11.80
N LEU A 65 -2.47 9.32 12.42
CA LEU A 65 -2.34 8.23 13.38
C LEU A 65 -1.70 6.98 12.74
N ARG A 66 -2.14 6.62 11.53
CA ARG A 66 -1.53 5.51 10.78
C ARG A 66 -0.06 5.76 10.49
N ASN A 67 0.28 6.95 10.03
CA ASN A 67 1.65 7.34 9.71
C ASN A 67 2.53 7.33 10.96
N LEU A 68 2.01 7.79 12.10
CA LEU A 68 2.73 7.75 13.39
C LEU A 68 3.04 6.30 13.80
N SER A 69 2.08 5.39 13.68
CA SER A 69 2.28 3.96 13.95
C SER A 69 3.37 3.37 13.04
N ILE A 70 3.29 3.64 11.73
CA ILE A 70 4.27 3.16 10.75
C ILE A 70 5.67 3.70 11.06
N LEU A 71 5.79 4.97 11.45
CA LEU A 71 7.07 5.57 11.84
C LEU A 71 7.66 4.89 13.08
N GLN A 72 6.82 4.55 14.06
CA GLN A 72 7.26 3.82 15.24
C GLN A 72 7.76 2.41 14.88
N ASP A 73 7.03 1.70 14.02
CA ASP A 73 7.41 0.37 13.53
C ASP A 73 8.71 0.42 12.73
N LEU A 74 8.87 1.42 11.85
CA LEU A 74 10.10 1.67 11.11
C LEU A 74 11.28 1.93 12.05
N LYS A 75 11.10 2.75 13.10
CA LYS A 75 12.14 3.02 14.09
C LYS A 75 12.52 1.77 14.89
N VAL A 76 11.58 0.86 15.14
CA VAL A 76 11.88 -0.44 15.75
C VAL A 76 12.64 -1.34 14.78
N ALA A 77 12.22 -1.42 13.52
CA ALA A 77 12.88 -2.21 12.49
C ALA A 77 14.31 -1.71 12.23
N GLU A 78 14.51 -0.40 12.15
CA GLU A 78 15.82 0.23 12.00
C GLU A 78 16.76 -0.13 13.16
N ARG A 79 16.28 -0.02 14.41
CA ARG A 79 17.07 -0.42 15.58
C ARG A 79 17.44 -1.90 15.56
N LYS A 80 16.54 -2.78 15.12
CA LYS A 80 16.82 -4.21 14.96
C LYS A 80 17.87 -4.45 13.87
N LEU A 81 17.81 -3.72 12.77
CA LEU A 81 18.76 -3.85 11.67
C LEU A 81 20.16 -3.36 12.09
N LYS A 82 20.26 -2.17 12.70
CA LYS A 82 21.52 -1.63 13.24
C LYS A 82 22.20 -2.60 14.21
N LYS A 83 21.43 -3.22 15.11
CA LYS A 83 21.96 -4.26 16.01
C LYS A 83 22.52 -5.47 15.25
N ARG A 84 21.80 -5.94 14.22
CA ARG A 84 22.27 -7.07 13.38
C ARG A 84 23.55 -6.72 12.61
N GLU A 85 23.62 -5.51 12.08
CA GLU A 85 24.80 -5.01 11.37
C GLU A 85 26.01 -4.92 12.31
N GLN A 86 25.83 -4.37 13.51
CA GLN A 86 26.88 -4.35 14.55
C GLN A 86 27.34 -5.76 14.96
N CYS A 87 26.43 -6.73 15.01
CA CYS A 87 26.79 -8.12 15.23
C CYS A 87 27.61 -8.71 14.08
N LYS A 88 27.29 -8.38 12.82
CA LYS A 88 28.06 -8.83 11.65
C LYS A 88 29.44 -8.21 11.58
N SER A 89 29.57 -6.94 11.98
CA SER A 89 30.87 -6.25 12.06
C SER A 89 31.68 -6.64 13.29
N GLN A 90 31.31 -7.70 14.03
CA GLN A 90 32.13 -8.18 15.13
C GLN A 90 33.48 -8.67 14.57
N PRO A 91 34.61 -8.10 15.02
CA PRO A 91 35.94 -8.41 14.46
C PRO A 91 36.25 -9.91 14.48
N MET A 92 35.70 -10.66 15.45
CA MET A 92 35.86 -12.10 15.53
C MET A 92 35.25 -12.85 14.34
N ILE A 93 34.09 -12.42 13.84
CA ILE A 93 33.43 -13.06 12.68
C ILE A 93 34.18 -12.73 11.40
N VAL A 94 34.56 -11.45 11.23
CA VAL A 94 35.37 -11.01 10.09
C VAL A 94 36.71 -11.76 10.04
N ASN A 95 37.42 -11.83 11.17
CA ASN A 95 38.69 -12.55 11.26
C ASN A 95 38.55 -14.06 11.01
N LEU A 96 37.39 -14.66 11.33
CA LEU A 96 37.12 -16.06 11.05
C LEU A 96 36.82 -16.29 9.57
N GLU A 97 36.09 -15.39 8.92
CA GLU A 97 35.85 -15.43 7.47
C GLU A 97 37.18 -15.30 6.71
N ASP A 98 38.01 -14.33 7.08
CA ASP A 98 39.33 -14.12 6.48
C ASP A 98 40.21 -15.35 6.63
N ARG A 99 40.32 -15.89 7.86
CA ARG A 99 41.11 -17.11 8.12
C ARG A 99 40.56 -18.34 7.41
N TYR A 100 39.23 -18.45 7.26
CA TYR A 100 38.62 -19.52 6.48
C TYR A 100 39.00 -19.42 5.01
N TRP A 101 38.93 -18.23 4.41
CA TRP A 101 39.33 -18.02 3.02
C TRP A 101 40.83 -18.26 2.82
N GLU A 102 41.70 -17.81 3.73
CA GLU A 102 43.13 -18.13 3.73
C GLU A 102 43.37 -19.65 3.76
N SER A 103 42.65 -20.37 4.63
CA SER A 103 42.74 -21.82 4.71
C SER A 103 42.27 -22.50 3.43
N ILE A 104 41.20 -22.01 2.80
CA ILE A 104 40.71 -22.51 1.52
C ILE A 104 41.74 -22.26 0.41
N GLU A 105 42.34 -21.07 0.35
CA GLU A 105 43.38 -20.73 -0.63
C GLU A 105 44.63 -21.61 -0.48
N GLU A 106 45.00 -21.98 0.74
CA GLU A 106 46.12 -22.89 0.98
C GLU A 106 45.81 -24.34 0.57
N GLU A 107 44.57 -24.78 0.78
CA GLU A 107 44.13 -26.15 0.47
C GLU A 107 43.76 -26.33 -1.01
N LEU A 108 43.30 -25.28 -1.70
CA LEU A 108 42.83 -25.33 -3.09
C LEU A 108 43.86 -25.96 -4.06
N PRO A 109 45.16 -25.60 -4.03
CA PRO A 109 46.17 -26.22 -4.88
C PRO A 109 46.36 -27.71 -4.60
N LYS A 110 46.20 -28.13 -3.33
CA LYS A 110 46.30 -29.54 -2.92
C LYS A 110 45.15 -30.35 -3.52
N TRP A 111 43.94 -29.78 -3.54
CA TRP A 111 42.77 -30.35 -4.21
C TRP A 111 42.91 -30.38 -5.73
N GLU A 112 43.43 -29.32 -6.35
CA GLU A 112 43.65 -29.26 -7.80
C GLU A 112 44.59 -30.37 -8.27
N GLN A 113 45.72 -30.57 -7.58
CA GLN A 113 46.68 -31.63 -7.91
C GLN A 113 46.10 -33.03 -7.75
N PHE A 114 45.25 -33.24 -6.75
CA PHE A 114 44.57 -34.51 -6.53
C PHE A 114 43.51 -34.80 -7.59
N LEU A 115 42.66 -33.81 -7.91
CA LEU A 115 41.61 -33.96 -8.94
C LEU A 115 42.20 -34.18 -10.34
N LEU A 116 43.41 -33.68 -10.60
CA LEU A 116 44.18 -33.94 -11.81
C LEU A 116 44.92 -35.29 -11.78
N GLY A 117 44.81 -36.08 -10.70
CA GLY A 117 45.44 -37.39 -10.54
C GLY A 117 46.95 -37.37 -10.33
N LYS A 118 47.53 -36.20 -10.02
CA LYS A 118 48.98 -36.01 -9.85
C LYS A 118 49.47 -36.34 -8.44
N THR A 119 48.57 -36.30 -7.46
CA THR A 119 48.87 -36.60 -6.05
C THR A 119 47.80 -37.54 -5.45
N PRO A 120 48.15 -38.30 -4.39
CA PRO A 120 47.17 -39.09 -3.62
C PRO A 120 46.18 -38.18 -2.87
N SER A 121 45.06 -38.74 -2.40
CA SER A 121 44.02 -37.99 -1.67
C SER A 121 44.62 -37.18 -0.50
N PRO A 122 44.44 -35.84 -0.49
CA PRO A 122 45.07 -34.98 0.51
C PRO A 122 44.51 -35.22 1.91
N PHE A 123 43.27 -35.69 2.01
CA PHE A 123 42.68 -36.18 3.25
C PHE A 123 42.71 -37.70 3.26
N GLY A 124 43.25 -38.27 4.34
CA GLY A 124 43.38 -39.70 4.57
C GLY A 124 42.04 -40.39 4.80
N ILE A 125 41.15 -40.39 3.80
CA ILE A 125 40.04 -41.34 3.76
C ILE A 125 40.65 -42.66 3.30
N LYS A 126 41.08 -43.47 4.26
CA LYS A 126 41.28 -44.90 4.03
C LYS A 126 39.89 -45.48 3.72
N GLN A 127 39.49 -45.47 2.45
CA GLN A 127 38.52 -46.46 2.00
C GLN A 127 39.24 -47.80 2.07
N GLU A 128 39.10 -48.50 3.20
CA GLU A 128 39.38 -49.92 3.24
C GLU A 128 38.42 -50.58 2.24
N GLN A 129 38.88 -50.76 1.01
CA GLN A 129 38.26 -51.68 0.08
C GLN A 129 38.50 -53.09 0.62
N SER A 130 37.59 -53.54 1.48
CA SER A 130 37.49 -54.94 1.89
C SER A 130 37.37 -55.82 0.63
N PRO A 131 38.08 -56.97 0.55
CA PRO A 131 38.00 -57.90 -0.58
C PRO A 131 36.60 -58.43 -0.91
N ARG A 132 35.58 -58.14 -0.08
CA ARG A 132 34.19 -58.51 -0.36
C ARG A 132 33.44 -57.56 -1.32
N GLN A 133 33.91 -56.34 -1.58
CA GLN A 133 33.16 -55.38 -2.41
C GLN A 133 33.54 -55.42 -3.90
N LYS A 134 34.60 -56.15 -4.29
CA LYS A 134 34.99 -56.32 -5.70
C LYS A 134 34.00 -57.15 -6.54
N LEU A 135 33.00 -57.78 -5.91
CA LEU A 135 32.00 -58.61 -6.59
C LEU A 135 30.62 -57.96 -6.78
N MET A 136 30.35 -56.77 -6.23
CA MET A 136 29.05 -56.11 -6.44
C MET A 136 29.08 -54.93 -7.43
N ILE A 137 30.25 -54.39 -7.76
CA ILE A 137 30.35 -53.25 -8.69
C ILE A 137 30.17 -53.69 -10.15
N SER A 138 30.39 -54.99 -10.47
CA SER A 138 30.11 -55.54 -11.80
C SER A 138 28.62 -55.85 -12.05
N GLN A 139 27.75 -55.69 -11.05
CA GLN A 139 26.32 -55.92 -11.17
C GLN A 139 25.52 -54.75 -10.60
N THR A 140 25.55 -53.59 -11.25
CA THR A 140 24.44 -52.63 -11.18
C THR A 140 24.49 -51.63 -12.35
N MET A 141 24.62 -52.15 -13.57
CA MET A 141 23.99 -51.50 -14.72
C MET A 141 22.51 -51.89 -14.71
N GLN A 142 21.74 -51.36 -13.75
CA GLN A 142 20.28 -51.37 -13.83
C GLN A 142 19.76 -49.96 -13.56
N THR A 143 19.29 -49.36 -14.64
CA THR A 143 18.62 -48.05 -14.70
C THR A 143 17.50 -47.95 -13.67
N PRO A 144 17.45 -46.90 -12.83
CA PRO A 144 16.26 -46.63 -12.05
C PRO A 144 15.16 -46.07 -12.96
N LYS A 145 14.07 -46.85 -13.07
CA LYS A 145 12.78 -46.45 -13.63
C LYS A 145 12.34 -45.10 -13.04
N VAL A 146 11.88 -44.22 -13.92
CA VAL A 146 11.22 -42.94 -13.63
C VAL A 146 10.09 -43.15 -12.61
N LYS A 147 10.27 -42.71 -11.37
CA LYS A 147 9.17 -42.47 -10.43
C LYS A 147 8.67 -41.05 -10.62
N LYS A 148 7.46 -40.93 -11.19
CA LYS A 148 6.69 -39.67 -11.21
C LYS A 148 6.47 -39.22 -9.78
N ILE A 149 7.09 -38.11 -9.40
CA ILE A 149 6.74 -37.40 -8.17
C ILE A 149 5.53 -36.55 -8.51
N SER A 150 4.40 -36.89 -7.89
CA SER A 150 3.17 -36.12 -7.89
C SER A 150 3.43 -34.70 -7.40
N SER A 151 3.05 -33.71 -8.22
CA SER A 151 3.00 -32.31 -7.83
C SER A 151 1.95 -32.12 -6.73
N SER A 152 2.40 -31.87 -5.51
CA SER A 152 1.55 -31.36 -4.43
C SER A 152 1.21 -29.90 -4.76
N GLY A 153 0.03 -29.68 -5.33
CA GLY A 153 -0.48 -28.36 -5.68
C GLY A 153 -0.90 -27.59 -4.44
N SER A 154 -0.08 -26.64 -4.01
CA SER A 154 -0.49 -25.57 -3.10
C SER A 154 -1.41 -24.60 -3.86
N LYS A 155 -2.71 -24.67 -3.59
CA LYS A 155 -3.71 -23.74 -4.15
C LYS A 155 -3.46 -22.33 -3.62
N ALA A 156 -3.02 -21.42 -4.48
CA ALA A 156 -3.07 -19.99 -4.23
C ALA A 156 -4.54 -19.52 -4.27
N LYS A 157 -5.00 -18.87 -3.19
CA LYS A 157 -6.27 -18.16 -3.17
C LYS A 157 -6.08 -16.81 -3.89
N THR A 158 -6.60 -16.70 -5.10
CA THR A 158 -6.88 -15.43 -5.75
C THR A 158 -8.03 -14.73 -5.03
N PHE A 159 -7.78 -13.54 -4.50
CA PHE A 159 -8.84 -12.58 -4.18
C PHE A 159 -9.14 -11.79 -5.47
N SER A 160 -10.38 -11.85 -5.93
CA SER A 160 -10.87 -10.99 -7.00
C SER A 160 -11.12 -9.58 -6.47
N ARG A 161 -10.80 -8.59 -7.30
CA ARG A 161 -11.11 -7.17 -7.11
C ARG A 161 -12.44 -6.84 -7.76
#